data_AF-A0A965D3Z4-F1
#
_entry.id   AF-A0A965D3Z4-F1
#
_cell.length_a   1.000
_cell.length_b   1.000
_cell.length_c   1.000
_cell.angle_alpha   90.00
_cell.angle_beta   90.00
_cell.angle_gamma   90.00
#
_symmetry.space_group_name_H-M   'P 1'
#
loop_
_entity.id
_entity.type
_entity.pdbx_description
1 polymer ?
#
loop_
_entity_poly.entity_id
_entity_poly.type
_entity_poly.pdbx_seq_one_letter_code
_entity_poly.pdbx_strand_id
1 'polypeptide(L)'
;MTQSYQDHVAQTETALGTQNPTDDHTDVARVQYSPVDHFSHVTGIAVSVFYIVAALATLYEVFSRYVMNAPTYWAFETVMMICAAAWML
;
A
#
# COMPACT_ATOMS: atom_id res chain seq x y z
N MET A 1 -32.71 22.03 25.57
CA MET A 1 -32.21 20.78 24.96
C MET A 1 -32.15 20.83 23.43
N THR A 2 -33.02 21.59 22.77
CA THR A 2 -33.05 21.71 21.30
C THR A 2 -31.96 22.61 20.72
N GLN A 3 -31.55 23.65 21.46
CA GLN A 3 -30.57 24.64 20.98
C GLN A 3 -29.14 24.09 20.93
N SER A 4 -28.72 23.33 21.96
CA SER A 4 -27.43 22.65 21.95
C SER A 4 -27.32 21.60 20.83
N TYR A 5 -28.41 20.89 20.52
CA TYR A 5 -28.43 19.95 19.39
C TYR A 5 -28.27 20.66 18.04
N GLN A 6 -28.91 21.82 17.87
CA GLN A 6 -28.76 22.64 16.66
C GLN A 6 -27.34 23.19 16.52
N ASP A 7 -26.71 23.62 17.62
CA ASP A 7 -25.33 24.10 17.61
C ASP A 7 -24.34 22.97 17.24
N HIS A 8 -24.57 21.74 17.73
CA HIS A 8 -23.75 20.58 17.36
C HIS A 8 -23.98 20.12 15.91
N VAL A 9 -25.20 20.23 15.37
CA VAL A 9 -25.49 19.93 13.96
C VAL A 9 -24.91 20.99 13.02
N ALA A 10 -24.88 22.27 13.44
CA ALA A 10 -24.27 23.36 12.69
C ALA A 10 -22.73 23.32 12.69
N GLN A 11 -22.11 22.84 13.78
CA GLN A 11 -20.67 22.60 13.86
C GLN A 11 -20.22 21.29 13.20
N THR A 12 -21.14 20.33 13.02
CA THR A 12 -20.85 19.11 12.26
C THR A 12 -20.78 19.50 10.80
N GLU A 13 -19.57 19.89 10.39
CA GLU A 13 -19.13 20.09 9.02
C GLU A 13 -19.88 19.12 8.10
N THR A 14 -20.81 19.68 7.35
CA THR A 14 -21.44 19.07 6.18
C THR A 14 -20.41 18.99 5.04
N ALA A 15 -19.16 18.66 5.38
CA ALA A 15 -18.03 18.55 4.48
C ALA A 15 -18.15 17.31 3.58
N LEU A 16 -18.98 16.33 3.95
CA LEU A 16 -19.34 15.19 3.08
C LEU A 16 -20.15 15.61 1.83
N GLY A 17 -20.91 16.72 1.90
CA GLY A 17 -21.68 17.24 0.76
C GLY A 17 -20.92 18.24 -0.12
N THR A 18 -19.77 18.73 0.36
CA THR A 18 -18.89 19.65 -0.38
C THR A 18 -17.73 18.90 -1.07
N GLN A 19 -17.55 17.61 -0.78
CA GLN A 19 -16.70 16.72 -1.55
C GLN A 19 -17.33 16.53 -2.93
N ASN A 20 -16.95 17.36 -3.88
CA ASN A 20 -17.30 17.15 -5.27
C ASN A 20 -16.48 15.93 -5.75
N PRO A 21 -17.08 14.82 -6.17
CA PRO A 21 -16.34 13.66 -6.67
C PRO A 21 -15.52 13.94 -7.94
N THR A 22 -15.64 15.16 -8.49
CA THR A 22 -14.86 15.68 -9.62
C THR A 22 -13.87 16.77 -9.20
N ASP A 23 -13.73 17.06 -7.89
CA ASP A 23 -12.54 17.77 -7.42
C ASP A 23 -11.37 16.87 -7.79
N ASP A 24 -10.66 17.28 -8.84
CA ASP A 24 -9.39 16.74 -9.25
C ASP A 24 -8.58 16.64 -7.96
N HIS A 25 -8.37 15.41 -7.47
CA HIS A 25 -7.43 15.14 -6.39
C HIS A 25 -6.08 15.53 -6.97
N THR A 26 -5.81 16.83 -6.94
CA THR A 26 -4.62 17.44 -7.48
C THR A 26 -3.48 16.76 -6.77
N ASP A 27 -2.82 15.87 -7.50
CA ASP A 27 -1.63 15.16 -7.07
C ASP A 27 -0.70 16.26 -6.56
N VAL A 28 -0.51 16.33 -5.24
CA VAL A 28 0.22 17.43 -4.62
C VAL A 28 1.59 17.47 -5.27
N ALA A 29 1.95 18.62 -5.86
CA ALA A 29 3.24 18.75 -6.52
C ALA A 29 4.33 18.26 -5.56
N ARG A 30 5.21 17.34 -5.98
CA ARG A 30 6.23 16.66 -5.14
C ARG A 30 7.03 17.59 -4.20
N VAL A 31 7.04 18.88 -4.51
CA VAL A 31 7.65 19.98 -3.74
C VAL A 31 6.96 20.22 -2.38
N GLN A 32 5.69 19.85 -2.20
CA GLN A 32 4.91 20.05 -0.96
C GLN A 32 4.69 18.76 -0.16
N TYR A 33 5.43 17.69 -0.48
CA TYR A 33 5.28 16.41 0.22
C TYR A 33 5.58 16.57 1.71
N SER A 34 4.59 16.25 2.56
CA SER A 34 4.83 16.06 3.98
C SER A 34 5.76 14.85 4.17
N PRO A 35 6.58 14.80 5.24
CA PRO A 35 7.36 13.60 5.56
C PRO A 35 6.52 12.31 5.60
N VAL A 36 5.25 12.43 6.03
CA VAL A 36 4.28 11.33 6.05
C VAL A 36 3.91 10.87 4.64
N ASP A 37 3.66 11.81 3.72
CA ASP A 37 3.36 11.47 2.32
C ASP A 37 4.56 10.75 1.69
N HIS A 38 5.78 11.22 1.97
CA HIS A 38 7.01 10.63 1.42
C HIS A 38 7.19 9.20 1.89
N PHE A 39 6.97 8.96 3.18
CA PHE A 39 7.03 7.62 3.74
C PHE A 39 5.98 6.71 3.08
N SER A 40 4.73 7.17 2.98
CA SER A 40 3.62 6.41 2.38
C SER A 40 3.88 6.03 0.91
N HIS A 41 4.44 6.97 0.13
CA HIS A 41 4.79 6.70 -1.26
C HIS A 41 5.96 5.72 -1.40
N VAL A 42 7.00 5.89 -0.57
CA VAL A 42 8.19 5.02 -0.60
C VAL A 42 7.87 3.61 -0.12
N THR A 43 7.06 3.44 0.94
CA THR A 43 6.63 2.12 1.41
C THR A 43 5.77 1.42 0.36
N GLY A 44 4.88 2.14 -0.32
CA GLY A 44 4.10 1.59 -1.44
C GLY A 44 4.98 1.04 -2.57
N ILE A 45 6.02 1.78 -2.97
CA ILE A 45 7.00 1.30 -3.96
C ILE A 45 7.78 0.09 -3.43
N ALA A 46 8.22 0.13 -2.18
CA ALA A 46 8.97 -0.96 -1.56
C ALA A 46 8.17 -2.28 -1.54
N VAL A 47 6.89 -2.22 -1.14
CA VAL A 47 5.98 -3.38 -1.14
C VAL A 47 5.79 -3.92 -2.56
N SER A 48 5.66 -3.06 -3.56
CA SER A 48 5.57 -3.49 -4.97
C SER A 48 6.80 -4.28 -5.43
N VAL A 49 8.00 -3.78 -5.12
CA VAL A 49 9.26 -4.46 -5.47
C VAL A 49 9.37 -5.80 -4.75
N PHE A 50 8.99 -5.88 -3.47
CA PHE A 50 8.98 -7.13 -2.72
C PHE A 50 8.12 -8.21 -3.38
N TYR A 51 6.92 -7.86 -3.85
CA TYR A 51 6.07 -8.82 -4.56
C TYR A 51 6.63 -9.25 -5.91
N ILE A 52 7.31 -8.36 -6.64
CA ILE A 52 8.01 -8.74 -7.87
C ILE A 52 9.12 -9.75 -7.58
N VAL A 53 9.94 -9.51 -6.55
CA VAL A 53 11.01 -10.45 -6.15
C VAL A 53 10.42 -11.79 -5.71
N ALA A 54 9.33 -11.78 -4.94
CA ALA A 54 8.64 -13.00 -4.53
C ALA A 54 8.11 -13.80 -5.75
N ALA A 55 7.53 -13.12 -6.75
CA ALA A 55 7.07 -13.76 -7.98
C ALA A 55 8.23 -14.35 -8.80
N LEU A 56 9.37 -13.68 -8.85
CA LEU A 56 10.56 -14.22 -9.53
C LEU A 56 11.12 -15.46 -8.80
N ALA A 57 11.15 -15.44 -7.47
CA ALA A 57 11.59 -16.58 -6.68
C ALA A 57 10.68 -17.81 -6.85
N THR A 58 9.36 -17.61 -6.90
CA THR A 58 8.42 -18.72 -7.16
C THR A 58 8.54 -19.25 -8.58
N LEU A 59 8.69 -18.37 -9.58
CA LEU A 59 8.91 -18.77 -10.96
C LEU A 59 10.24 -19.54 -11.11
N TYR A 60 11.29 -19.09 -10.43
CA TYR A 60 12.58 -19.78 -10.40
C TYR A 60 12.44 -21.18 -9.80
N GLU A 61 11.68 -21.36 -8.72
CA GLU A 61 11.45 -22.68 -8.12
C GLU A 61 10.66 -23.61 -9.06
N VAL A 62 9.69 -23.08 -9.80
CA VAL A 62 8.99 -23.85 -10.84
C VAL A 62 9.97 -24.28 -11.94
N PHE A 63 10.82 -23.36 -12.40
CA PHE A 63 11.81 -23.66 -13.42
C PHE A 63 12.84 -24.69 -12.95
N SER A 64 13.41 -24.51 -11.76
CA SER A 64 14.42 -25.41 -11.19
C SER A 64 13.86 -26.82 -11.00
N ARG A 65 12.62 -26.93 -10.52
CA ARG A 65 11.97 -28.21 -10.24
C ARG A 65 11.55 -28.96 -11.51
N TYR A 66 10.94 -28.28 -12.48
CA TYR A 66 10.38 -28.95 -13.66
C TYR A 66 11.33 -29.01 -14.86
N VAL A 67 12.25 -28.05 -15.00
CA VAL A 67 13.18 -28.00 -16.14
C VAL A 67 14.54 -28.58 -15.77
N MET A 68 15.08 -28.17 -14.63
CA MET A 68 16.41 -28.63 -14.18
C MET A 68 16.35 -29.88 -13.28
N ASN A 69 15.16 -30.33 -12.89
CA ASN A 69 14.93 -31.46 -11.99
C ASN A 69 15.71 -31.34 -10.66
N ALA A 70 15.95 -30.10 -10.21
CA ALA A 70 16.76 -29.76 -9.05
C ALA A 70 15.95 -28.84 -8.12
N PRO A 71 15.23 -29.39 -7.11
CA PRO A 71 14.39 -28.59 -6.23
C PRO A 71 15.22 -27.68 -5.32
N THR A 72 14.73 -26.46 -5.05
CA THR A 72 15.41 -25.54 -4.13
C THR A 72 14.65 -25.39 -2.81
N TYR A 73 15.35 -25.58 -1.69
CA TYR A 73 14.75 -25.50 -0.35
C TYR A 73 14.50 -24.06 0.10
N TRP A 74 15.39 -23.14 -0.29
CA TRP A 74 15.40 -21.76 0.18
C TRP A 74 14.34 -20.86 -0.48
N ALA A 75 13.84 -21.24 -1.68
CA ALA A 75 12.94 -20.37 -2.43
C ALA A 75 11.61 -20.13 -1.70
N PHE A 76 11.03 -21.17 -1.10
CA PHE A 76 9.77 -21.05 -0.37
C PHE A 76 9.92 -20.24 0.93
N GLU A 77 10.99 -20.50 1.68
CA GLU A 77 11.32 -19.75 2.91
C GLU A 77 11.52 -18.26 2.62
N THR A 78 12.22 -17.94 1.53
CA THR A 78 12.49 -16.57 1.10
C THR A 78 11.20 -15.84 0.70
N VAL A 79 10.30 -16.50 -0.03
CA VAL A 79 9.00 -15.91 -0.42
C VAL A 79 8.15 -15.59 0.81
N MET A 80 8.07 -16.51 1.78
CA MET A 80 7.33 -16.25 3.03
C MET A 80 7.95 -15.10 3.83
N MET A 81 9.29 -15.05 3.94
CA MET A 81 10.01 -13.96 4.59
C MET A 81 9.74 -12.60 3.94
N ILE A 82 9.79 -12.52 2.60
CA ILE A 82 9.51 -11.29 1.86
C ILE A 82 8.05 -10.87 2.04
N CYS A 83 7.11 -11.82 2.01
CA CYS A 83 5.69 -11.53 2.21
C CYS A 83 5.41 -11.01 3.63
N ALA A 84 6.05 -11.59 4.65
CA ALA A 84 5.98 -11.12 6.02
C ALA A 84 6.60 -9.72 6.19
N ALA A 85 7.74 -9.46 5.54
CA ALA A 85 8.38 -8.14 5.54
C ALA A 85 7.51 -7.09 4.85
N ALA A 86 6.86 -7.43 3.74
CA ALA A 86 5.92 -6.55 3.03
C ALA A 86 4.72 -6.17 3.90
N TRP A 87 4.25 -7.08 4.77
CA TRP A 87 3.12 -6.82 5.67
C TRP A 87 3.47 -5.90 6.84
N MET A 88 4.76 -5.74 7.16
CA MET A 88 5.24 -4.89 8.25
C MET A 88 5.59 -3.47 7.79
N LEU A 89 5.57 -3.21 6.47
CA LEU A 89 5.82 -1.91 5.83
C LEU A 89 4.52 -1.19 5.51
#